data_AF-A0A7C2TNH2-F1
#
_entry.id   AF-A0A7C2TNH2-F1
#
_cell.length_a   1.000
_cell.length_b   1.000
_cell.length_c   1.000
_cell.angle_alpha   90.00
_cell.angle_beta   90.00
_cell.angle_gamma   90.00
#
_symmetry.space_group_name_H-M   'P 1'
#
loop_
_entity.id
_entity.type
_entity.pdbx_description
1 polymer ?
#
loop_
_entity_poly.entity_id
_entity_poly.type
_entity_poly.pdbx_seq_one_letter_code
_entity_poly.pdbx_strand_id
1 'polypeptide(L)'
;MEMALRSQKATRAAFVTAMALAPALFGQQELRYNVEHDHSKWWPPLQAALAGDGSGTLVITAQGISYQESSKKKSKKPEELHHAQWNYEDIQQLRVAPQTITIVTYKDRKWLLGMDHEWEFRLPEGQSFIAVYELLKNRLDQRFVAAIAEREIQLLWALPVKLLGRIEGSEGTLEVGVDRVVYRTAARNQSRTWRWEDIENVSSSGPFQLTLTTFERAKSHYGNLKWFNFQLKRKLDERQYNQLWRLVNQNKGLEFLREYQVSGNAPATSDINKEKEEK
;
A
#
# COMPACT_ATOMS: atom_id res chain seq x y z
N MET A 1 47.47 -46.50 -31.96
CA MET A 1 46.72 -46.93 -30.76
C MET A 1 47.19 -46.06 -29.61
N GLU A 2 46.35 -45.08 -29.26
CA GLU A 2 46.06 -44.58 -27.90
C GLU A 2 47.18 -44.44 -26.86
N MET A 3 47.19 -43.46 -25.96
CA MET A 3 46.56 -42.15 -25.82
C MET A 3 47.28 -41.58 -24.59
N ALA A 4 47.93 -40.42 -24.70
CA ALA A 4 48.45 -39.72 -23.54
C ALA A 4 47.30 -39.02 -22.81
N LEU A 5 47.10 -39.33 -21.53
CA LEU A 5 46.30 -38.52 -20.62
C LEU A 5 47.19 -37.96 -19.51
N ARG A 6 47.72 -36.76 -19.76
CA ARG A 6 48.21 -35.86 -18.70
C ARG A 6 47.07 -34.94 -18.27
N SER A 7 46.82 -35.00 -16.97
CA SER A 7 45.92 -34.13 -16.20
C SER A 7 46.20 -32.65 -16.44
N GLN A 8 45.15 -31.89 -16.75
CA GLN A 8 45.16 -30.44 -16.65
C GLN A 8 43.87 -29.96 -15.96
N LYS A 9 44.06 -29.20 -14.88
CA LYS A 9 43.02 -28.60 -14.03
C LYS A 9 42.18 -27.63 -14.86
N ALA A 10 40.86 -27.81 -14.86
CA ALA A 10 39.91 -26.87 -15.45
C ALA A 10 39.12 -26.15 -14.35
N THR A 11 39.28 -24.84 -14.35
CA THR A 11 38.57 -23.82 -13.58
C THR A 11 37.05 -23.95 -13.76
N ARG A 12 36.29 -23.98 -12.66
CA ARG A 12 34.83 -23.98 -12.68
C ARG A 12 34.32 -22.62 -13.19
N ALA A 13 34.00 -22.54 -14.48
CA ALA A 13 33.15 -21.48 -15.02
C ALA A 13 31.67 -21.86 -14.79
N ALA A 14 30.92 -20.99 -14.13
CA ALA A 14 29.48 -21.15 -13.98
C ALA A 14 28.79 -20.91 -15.34
N PHE A 15 28.12 -21.92 -15.87
CA PHE A 15 27.24 -21.77 -17.03
C PHE A 15 25.89 -21.22 -16.57
N VAL A 16 25.54 -20.01 -17.05
CA VAL A 16 24.16 -19.51 -17.08
C VAL A 16 23.59 -19.91 -18.44
N THR A 17 22.74 -20.94 -18.47
CA THR A 17 22.03 -21.32 -19.70
C THR A 17 20.71 -20.57 -19.75
N ALA A 18 20.62 -19.53 -20.58
CA ALA A 18 19.37 -18.89 -20.96
C ALA A 18 18.78 -19.64 -22.16
N MET A 19 17.65 -20.31 -21.96
CA MET A 19 16.88 -20.90 -23.07
C MET A 19 15.65 -20.04 -23.31
N ALA A 20 15.63 -19.34 -24.45
CA ALA A 20 14.52 -18.52 -24.89
C ALA A 20 13.66 -19.30 -25.90
N LEU A 21 12.39 -19.48 -25.57
CA LEU A 21 11.33 -19.75 -26.54
C LEU A 21 10.19 -18.77 -26.23
N ALA A 22 9.81 -17.99 -27.25
CA ALA A 22 8.65 -17.09 -27.25
C ALA A 22 7.90 -17.34 -28.58
N PRO A 23 6.56 -17.18 -28.63
CA PRO A 23 5.99 -15.83 -28.58
C PRO A 23 4.64 -15.64 -27.83
N ALA A 24 4.45 -14.38 -27.41
CA ALA A 24 3.21 -13.65 -27.11
C ALA A 24 2.37 -14.03 -25.87
N LEU A 25 2.76 -13.50 -24.71
CA LEU A 25 1.83 -13.14 -23.63
C LEU A 25 2.33 -11.81 -23.05
N PHE A 26 1.43 -10.87 -22.76
CA PHE A 26 1.72 -9.73 -21.88
C PHE A 26 2.54 -10.26 -20.70
N GLY A 27 3.82 -9.87 -20.61
CA GLY A 27 4.73 -10.49 -19.66
C GLY A 27 4.09 -10.48 -18.28
N GLN A 28 3.80 -11.66 -17.73
CA GLN A 28 3.43 -11.80 -16.33
C GLN A 28 4.65 -11.32 -15.56
N GLN A 29 4.66 -10.03 -15.21
CA GLN A 29 5.69 -9.44 -14.37
C GLN A 29 5.58 -10.13 -13.02
N GLU A 30 6.46 -11.11 -12.83
CA GLU A 30 6.58 -11.89 -11.63
C GLU A 30 7.76 -11.34 -10.83
N LEU A 31 7.49 -10.94 -9.60
CA LEU A 31 8.50 -10.47 -8.67
C LEU A 31 8.75 -11.56 -7.63
N ARG A 32 9.99 -12.05 -7.56
CA ARG A 32 10.41 -13.06 -6.59
C ARG A 32 11.37 -12.46 -5.58
N TYR A 33 11.12 -12.74 -4.31
CA TYR A 33 11.97 -12.28 -3.20
C TYR A 33 12.26 -13.42 -2.23
N ASN A 34 13.50 -13.46 -1.74
CA ASN A 34 13.82 -14.21 -0.52
C ASN A 34 13.44 -13.34 0.67
N VAL A 35 12.56 -13.83 1.54
CA VAL A 35 12.01 -13.09 2.67
C VAL A 35 12.14 -13.89 3.95
N GLU A 36 12.14 -13.20 5.07
CA GLU A 36 11.96 -13.77 6.40
C GLU A 36 10.52 -13.58 6.87
N HIS A 37 9.95 -14.63 7.44
CA HIS A 37 8.64 -14.63 8.07
C HIS A 37 8.76 -14.97 9.57
N ASP A 38 8.02 -14.23 10.41
CA ASP A 38 8.04 -14.40 11.86
C ASP A 38 6.94 -15.37 12.34
N HIS A 39 7.37 -16.56 12.80
CA HIS A 39 6.47 -17.59 13.34
C HIS A 39 5.88 -17.25 14.71
N SER A 40 6.35 -16.22 15.42
CA SER A 40 5.79 -15.81 16.71
C SER A 40 4.35 -15.32 16.64
N LYS A 41 3.90 -14.92 15.44
CA LYS A 41 2.50 -14.57 15.19
C LYS A 41 1.61 -15.80 14.96
N TRP A 42 2.16 -17.02 14.90
CA TRP A 42 1.47 -18.24 14.49
C TRP A 42 1.35 -19.29 15.57
N TRP A 43 2.33 -19.33 16.47
CA TRP A 43 2.41 -20.33 17.52
C TRP A 43 2.52 -19.70 18.91
N PRO A 44 2.17 -20.45 19.97
CA PRO A 44 2.51 -20.08 21.33
C PRO A 44 4.01 -19.70 21.44
N PRO A 45 4.39 -18.75 22.30
CA PRO A 45 5.74 -18.20 22.35
C PRO A 45 6.86 -19.25 22.43
N LEU A 46 6.63 -20.33 23.19
CA LEU A 46 7.60 -21.43 23.33
C LEU A 46 7.80 -22.21 22.02
N GLN A 47 6.74 -22.41 21.22
CA GLN A 47 6.83 -23.10 19.94
C GLN A 47 7.45 -22.21 18.86
N ALA A 48 7.13 -20.91 18.87
CA ALA A 48 7.72 -19.94 17.96
C ALA A 48 9.24 -19.79 18.16
N ALA A 49 9.70 -19.74 19.41
CA ALA A 49 11.14 -19.67 19.72
C ALA A 49 11.93 -20.88 19.23
N LEU A 50 11.27 -22.04 19.09
CA LEU A 50 11.87 -23.29 18.59
C LEU A 50 11.78 -23.43 17.06
N ALA A 51 10.91 -22.65 16.41
CA ALA A 51 10.62 -22.73 14.98
C ALA A 51 11.78 -22.24 14.09
N GLY A 52 12.58 -21.29 14.59
CA GLY A 52 13.55 -20.53 13.80
C GLY A 52 12.88 -19.43 12.97
N ASP A 53 13.68 -18.74 12.15
CA ASP A 53 13.23 -17.77 11.17
C ASP A 53 12.61 -18.48 9.95
N GLY A 54 11.38 -18.10 9.58
CA GLY A 54 10.65 -18.64 8.43
C GLY A 54 11.19 -18.06 7.14
N SER A 55 12.43 -18.38 6.79
CA SER A 55 13.02 -17.97 5.52
C SER A 55 12.27 -18.65 4.36
N GLY A 56 11.87 -17.91 3.34
CA GLY A 56 11.16 -18.49 2.21
C GLY A 56 11.16 -17.61 0.97
N THR A 57 10.48 -18.09 -0.06
CA THR A 57 10.30 -17.34 -1.31
C THR A 57 8.90 -16.73 -1.35
N LEU A 58 8.83 -15.42 -1.52
CA LEU A 58 7.60 -14.68 -1.80
C LEU A 58 7.54 -14.36 -3.29
N VAL A 59 6.44 -14.72 -3.94
CA VAL A 59 6.18 -14.46 -5.35
C VAL A 59 4.96 -13.55 -5.48
N ILE A 60 5.10 -12.44 -6.19
CA ILE A 60 4.02 -11.50 -6.48
C ILE A 60 3.82 -11.46 -7.99
N THR A 61 2.57 -11.66 -8.41
CA THR A 61 2.15 -11.65 -9.82
C THR A 61 1.04 -10.63 -10.03
N ALA A 62 0.49 -10.55 -11.24
CA ALA A 62 -0.70 -9.75 -11.50
C ALA A 62 -1.98 -10.35 -10.86
N GLN A 63 -1.98 -11.63 -10.50
CA GLN A 63 -3.15 -12.35 -10.00
C GLN A 63 -3.19 -12.43 -8.47
N GLY A 64 -2.02 -12.42 -7.82
CA GLY A 64 -1.95 -12.61 -6.39
C GLY A 64 -0.54 -12.80 -5.87
N ILE A 65 -0.47 -13.28 -4.63
CA ILE A 65 0.76 -13.47 -3.87
C ILE A 65 0.84 -14.91 -3.38
N SER A 66 2.01 -15.53 -3.49
CA SER A 66 2.29 -16.83 -2.87
C SER A 66 3.56 -16.80 -2.06
N TYR A 67 3.60 -17.63 -1.02
CA TYR A 67 4.73 -17.82 -0.13
C TYR A 67 5.02 -19.31 0.02
N GLN A 68 6.31 -19.66 -0.04
CA GLN A 68 6.80 -21.00 0.23
C GLN A 68 7.99 -20.92 1.18
N GLU A 69 7.83 -21.46 2.40
CA GLU A 69 8.90 -21.58 3.38
C GLU A 69 9.98 -22.54 2.87
N SER A 70 11.23 -22.19 3.14
CA SER A 70 12.41 -23.00 2.88
C SER A 70 13.07 -23.34 4.22
N SER A 71 13.49 -24.59 4.40
CA SER A 71 14.24 -24.97 5.61
C SER A 71 15.68 -25.32 5.29
N LYS A 72 16.59 -24.80 6.13
CA LYS A 72 17.99 -25.22 6.14
C LYS A 72 18.19 -26.56 6.88
N LYS A 73 17.19 -27.04 7.65
CA LYS A 73 17.25 -28.31 8.39
C LYS A 73 16.82 -29.45 7.49
N LYS A 74 17.75 -30.38 7.19
CA LYS A 74 17.48 -31.58 6.37
C LYS A 74 16.38 -32.49 6.93
N SER A 75 16.06 -32.36 8.22
CA SER A 75 15.07 -33.20 8.91
C SER A 75 13.64 -32.66 8.87
N LYS A 76 13.42 -31.41 8.44
CA LYS A 76 12.07 -30.81 8.39
C LYS A 76 11.38 -31.30 7.13
N LYS A 77 10.22 -31.94 7.28
CA LYS A 77 9.52 -32.54 6.13
C LYS A 77 8.79 -31.46 5.31
N PRO A 78 8.57 -31.66 3.99
CA PRO A 78 7.87 -30.68 3.16
C PRO A 78 6.50 -30.25 3.68
N GLU A 79 5.74 -31.17 4.27
CA GLU A 79 4.43 -30.91 4.88
C GLU A 79 4.48 -30.02 6.14
N GLU A 80 5.66 -29.85 6.74
CA GLU A 80 5.89 -28.98 7.90
C GLU A 80 6.34 -27.57 7.48
N LEU A 81 6.51 -27.32 6.18
CA LEU A 81 6.86 -26.01 5.63
C LEU A 81 5.60 -25.21 5.34
N HIS A 82 5.57 -23.98 5.85
CA HIS A 82 4.46 -23.07 5.60
C HIS A 82 4.41 -22.70 4.12
N HIS A 83 3.24 -22.90 3.53
CA HIS A 83 2.92 -22.39 2.22
C HIS A 83 1.59 -21.64 2.30
N ALA A 84 1.48 -20.61 1.49
CA ALA A 84 0.23 -19.89 1.37
C ALA A 84 0.13 -19.24 -0.01
N GLN A 85 -1.10 -19.10 -0.47
CA GLN A 85 -1.43 -18.43 -1.72
C GLN A 85 -2.69 -17.62 -1.49
N TRP A 86 -2.69 -16.40 -2.02
CA TRP A 86 -3.80 -15.47 -1.95
C TRP A 86 -4.04 -14.87 -3.31
N ASN A 87 -5.26 -14.97 -3.82
CA ASN A 87 -5.72 -14.01 -4.82
C ASN A 87 -5.90 -12.66 -4.14
N TYR A 88 -5.87 -11.56 -4.89
CA TYR A 88 -6.08 -10.24 -4.28
C TYR A 88 -7.45 -10.09 -3.61
N GLU A 89 -8.47 -10.83 -4.06
CA GLU A 89 -9.79 -10.89 -3.44
C GLU A 89 -9.81 -11.51 -2.03
N ASP A 90 -8.87 -12.41 -1.72
CA ASP A 90 -8.74 -13.04 -0.41
C ASP A 90 -8.02 -12.15 0.62
N ILE A 91 -7.47 -11.03 0.16
CA ILE A 91 -6.70 -10.10 0.96
C ILE A 91 -7.60 -8.95 1.39
N GLN A 92 -7.77 -8.80 2.70
CA GLN A 92 -8.51 -7.69 3.29
C GLN A 92 -7.67 -6.40 3.30
N GLN A 93 -6.35 -6.52 3.49
CA GLN A 93 -5.42 -5.39 3.34
C GLN A 93 -4.03 -5.89 2.96
N LEU A 94 -3.44 -5.27 1.93
CA LEU A 94 -2.05 -5.46 1.53
C LEU A 94 -1.26 -4.19 1.78
N ARG A 95 -0.37 -4.21 2.77
CA ARG A 95 0.50 -3.08 3.10
C ARG A 95 1.90 -3.32 2.56
N VAL A 96 2.40 -2.40 1.74
CA VAL A 96 3.75 -2.47 1.14
C VAL A 96 4.60 -1.31 1.63
N ALA A 97 5.65 -1.62 2.38
CA ALA A 97 6.71 -0.69 2.77
C ALA A 97 8.03 -1.10 2.08
N PRO A 98 9.07 -0.24 2.06
CA PRO A 98 10.32 -0.56 1.37
C PRO A 98 10.93 -1.89 1.78
N GLN A 99 10.82 -2.29 3.04
CA GLN A 99 11.49 -3.47 3.61
C GLN A 99 10.51 -4.55 4.10
N THR A 100 9.21 -4.28 4.09
CA THR A 100 8.21 -5.19 4.67
C THR A 100 6.95 -5.22 3.84
N ILE A 101 6.37 -6.41 3.66
CA ILE A 101 5.00 -6.60 3.18
C ILE A 101 4.18 -7.20 4.32
N THR A 102 2.97 -6.69 4.51
CA THR A 102 2.00 -7.23 5.46
C THR A 102 0.71 -7.58 4.74
N ILE A 103 0.23 -8.81 4.88
CA ILE A 103 -1.00 -9.33 4.30
C ILE A 103 -1.97 -9.61 5.44
N VAL A 104 -3.13 -8.96 5.43
CA VAL A 104 -4.25 -9.26 6.32
C VAL A 104 -5.31 -9.98 5.51
N THR A 105 -5.75 -11.14 5.99
CA THR A 105 -6.76 -11.98 5.33
C THR A 105 -8.06 -12.00 6.11
N TYR A 106 -9.17 -12.38 5.47
CA TYR A 106 -10.50 -12.52 6.10
C TYR A 106 -10.64 -13.72 7.05
N LYS A 107 -9.56 -14.47 7.31
CA LYS A 107 -9.61 -15.64 8.20
C LYS A 107 -9.43 -15.21 9.66
N ASP A 108 -10.32 -15.68 10.53
CA ASP A 108 -10.24 -15.43 11.97
C ASP A 108 -9.27 -16.38 12.68
N ARG A 109 -8.51 -15.86 13.66
CA ARG A 109 -7.69 -16.68 14.56
C ARG A 109 -8.50 -17.08 15.80
N LYS A 110 -8.99 -18.32 15.84
CA LYS A 110 -9.81 -18.85 16.96
C LYS A 110 -9.17 -18.72 18.35
N TRP A 111 -7.85 -18.83 18.45
CA TRP A 111 -7.11 -18.70 19.73
C TRP A 111 -6.88 -17.23 20.16
N LEU A 112 -6.78 -16.29 19.22
CA LEU A 112 -6.55 -14.87 19.51
C LEU A 112 -7.87 -14.09 19.46
N LEU A 113 -8.93 -14.62 20.08
CA LEU A 113 -10.24 -13.97 20.17
C LEU A 113 -10.82 -13.53 18.81
N GLY A 114 -10.55 -14.28 17.74
CA GLY A 114 -11.08 -13.98 16.40
C GLY A 114 -10.32 -12.87 15.65
N MET A 115 -9.14 -12.44 16.11
CA MET A 115 -8.33 -11.46 15.37
C MET A 115 -8.01 -11.92 13.94
N ASP A 116 -8.09 -10.99 12.98
CA ASP A 116 -7.73 -11.23 11.58
C ASP A 116 -6.32 -11.80 11.45
N HIS A 117 -6.17 -12.65 10.44
CA HIS A 117 -4.96 -13.38 10.23
C HIS A 117 -3.94 -12.58 9.39
N GLU A 118 -2.81 -12.24 10.02
CA GLU A 118 -1.75 -11.38 9.46
C GLU A 118 -0.46 -12.15 9.15
N TRP A 119 0.05 -12.00 7.92
CA TRP A 119 1.38 -12.42 7.50
C TRP A 119 2.28 -11.21 7.33
N GLU A 120 3.46 -11.22 7.94
CA GLU A 120 4.48 -10.20 7.72
C GLU A 120 5.72 -10.85 7.12
N PHE A 121 6.21 -10.26 6.03
CA PHE A 121 7.41 -10.68 5.32
C PHE A 121 8.42 -9.54 5.33
N ARG A 122 9.66 -9.84 5.68
CA ARG A 122 10.75 -8.86 5.73
C ARG A 122 11.81 -9.22 4.71
N LEU A 123 12.33 -8.21 4.01
CA LEU A 123 13.48 -8.38 3.13
C LEU A 123 14.78 -8.29 3.94
N PRO A 124 15.84 -8.97 3.47
CA PRO A 124 17.20 -8.67 3.89
C PRO A 124 17.58 -7.21 3.63
N GLU A 125 18.60 -6.73 4.35
CA GLU A 125 19.14 -5.38 4.16
C GLU A 125 19.63 -5.18 2.71
N GLY A 126 19.44 -3.96 2.18
CA GLY A 126 19.83 -3.59 0.81
C GLY A 126 18.81 -3.95 -0.28
N GLN A 127 17.79 -4.76 0.01
CA GLN A 127 16.70 -5.04 -0.93
C GLN A 127 15.47 -4.14 -0.69
N SER A 128 14.59 -4.03 -1.68
CA SER A 128 13.35 -3.28 -1.49
C SER A 128 12.15 -3.75 -2.31
N PHE A 129 10.95 -3.61 -1.75
CA PHE A 129 9.66 -3.86 -2.39
C PHE A 129 9.15 -2.69 -3.26
N ILE A 130 9.99 -1.71 -3.64
CA ILE A 130 9.58 -0.62 -4.54
C ILE A 130 8.98 -1.19 -5.85
N ALA A 131 9.55 -2.25 -6.42
CA ALA A 131 8.99 -2.86 -7.64
C ALA A 131 7.58 -3.45 -7.41
N VAL A 132 7.27 -3.94 -6.20
CA VAL A 132 5.92 -4.39 -5.85
C VAL A 132 4.96 -3.21 -5.79
N TYR A 133 5.40 -2.08 -5.24
CA TYR A 133 4.61 -0.85 -5.26
C TYR A 133 4.30 -0.40 -6.69
N GLU A 134 5.30 -0.33 -7.56
CA GLU A 134 5.12 0.04 -8.96
C GLU A 134 4.16 -0.90 -9.71
N LEU A 135 4.23 -2.20 -9.43
CA LEU A 135 3.35 -3.20 -10.03
C LEU A 135 1.88 -3.00 -9.60
N LEU A 136 1.62 -2.61 -8.35
CA LEU A 136 0.30 -2.68 -7.72
C LEU A 136 -0.41 -1.33 -7.53
N LYS A 137 0.33 -0.21 -7.53
CA LYS A 137 -0.20 1.12 -7.14
C LYS A 137 -1.43 1.59 -7.92
N ASN A 138 -1.61 1.11 -9.14
CA ASN A 138 -2.74 1.46 -10.01
C ASN A 138 -3.68 0.27 -10.31
N ARG A 139 -3.47 -0.89 -9.68
CA ARG A 139 -4.22 -2.13 -9.96
C ARG A 139 -5.15 -2.53 -8.84
N LEU A 140 -4.76 -2.24 -7.61
CA LEU A 140 -5.55 -2.59 -6.43
C LEU A 140 -6.34 -1.38 -5.95
N ASP A 141 -7.50 -1.65 -5.36
CA ASP A 141 -8.36 -0.65 -4.74
C ASP A 141 -7.85 -0.23 -3.35
N GLN A 142 -8.72 0.33 -2.52
CA GLN A 142 -8.46 0.79 -1.15
C GLN A 142 -7.89 -0.26 -0.20
N ARG A 143 -7.89 -1.55 -0.57
CA ARG A 143 -7.20 -2.62 0.18
C ARG A 143 -5.68 -2.51 0.10
N PHE A 144 -5.14 -1.78 -0.87
CA PHE A 144 -3.72 -1.55 -1.02
C PHE A 144 -3.26 -0.33 -0.22
N VAL A 145 -2.33 -0.55 0.71
CA VAL A 145 -1.76 0.49 1.57
C VAL A 145 -0.30 0.71 1.20
N ALA A 146 -0.03 1.87 0.58
CA ALA A 146 1.32 2.26 0.19
C ALA A 146 2.06 2.95 1.35
N ALA A 147 2.93 2.20 2.01
CA ALA A 147 3.87 2.70 3.01
C ALA A 147 5.22 3.13 2.40
N ILE A 148 5.14 3.71 1.20
CA ILE A 148 6.24 4.16 0.36
C ILE A 148 5.89 5.59 -0.07
N ALA A 149 6.90 6.46 -0.19
CA ALA A 149 6.72 7.77 -0.81
C ALA A 149 6.95 7.65 -2.32
N GLU A 150 5.91 7.88 -3.11
CA GLU A 150 6.00 7.98 -4.58
C GLU A 150 7.10 8.98 -4.96
N ARG A 151 7.94 8.65 -5.95
CA ARG A 151 9.09 9.49 -6.30
C ARG A 151 8.70 10.65 -7.21
N GLU A 152 7.81 10.37 -8.16
CA GLU A 152 7.41 11.31 -9.20
C GLU A 152 5.94 11.64 -9.02
N ILE A 153 5.67 12.88 -8.63
CA ILE A 153 4.31 13.41 -8.53
C ILE A 153 4.25 14.77 -9.23
N GLN A 154 3.12 15.06 -9.86
CA GLN A 154 2.83 16.41 -10.31
C GLN A 154 2.36 17.23 -9.10
N LEU A 155 3.30 17.95 -8.48
CA LEU A 155 3.11 18.67 -7.23
C LEU A 155 2.21 19.90 -7.43
N LEU A 156 1.19 20.06 -6.57
CA LEU A 156 0.40 21.29 -6.44
C LEU A 156 0.99 22.19 -5.37
N TRP A 157 1.28 21.62 -4.19
CA TRP A 157 1.96 22.31 -3.09
C TRP A 157 2.53 21.32 -2.08
N ALA A 158 3.45 21.80 -1.24
CA ALA A 158 4.06 21.01 -0.18
C ALA A 158 4.20 21.79 1.13
N LEU A 159 4.05 21.10 2.26
CA LEU A 159 4.23 21.66 3.59
C LEU A 159 5.18 20.79 4.43
N PRO A 160 6.13 21.40 5.15
CA PRO A 160 6.88 20.68 6.17
C PRO A 160 5.97 20.37 7.37
N VAL A 161 5.98 19.13 7.84
CA VAL A 161 5.07 18.62 8.86
C VAL A 161 5.78 17.70 9.85
N LYS A 162 5.15 17.47 11.00
CA LYS A 162 5.39 16.34 11.89
C LYS A 162 4.14 15.46 11.91
N LEU A 163 4.27 14.22 11.46
CA LEU A 163 3.24 13.20 11.67
C LEU A 163 3.32 12.74 13.13
N LEU A 164 2.20 12.84 13.85
CA LEU A 164 2.08 12.35 15.21
C LEU A 164 1.96 10.82 15.22
N GLY A 165 2.74 10.18 16.09
CA GLY A 165 2.61 8.76 16.40
C GLY A 165 2.10 8.55 17.83
N ARG A 166 2.04 7.29 18.26
CA ARG A 166 1.54 6.93 19.60
C ARG A 166 2.49 7.33 20.74
N ILE A 167 3.79 7.23 20.48
CA ILE A 167 4.85 7.52 21.45
C ILE A 167 5.76 8.62 20.88
N GLU A 168 6.21 8.42 19.64
CA GLU A 168 7.04 9.37 18.91
C GLU A 168 6.43 9.62 17.52
N GLY A 169 6.60 10.85 17.01
CA GLY A 169 6.22 11.21 15.64
C GLY A 169 7.40 11.12 14.67
N SER A 170 7.15 11.39 13.39
CA SER A 170 8.21 11.63 12.41
C SER A 170 8.07 12.99 11.78
N GLU A 171 9.19 13.58 11.38
CA GLU A 171 9.20 14.79 10.59
C GLU A 171 9.37 14.48 9.12
N GLY A 172 8.77 15.32 8.27
CA GLY A 172 8.83 15.14 6.84
C GLY A 172 8.13 16.25 6.07
N THR A 173 7.77 15.94 4.83
CA THR A 173 7.04 16.82 3.94
C THR A 173 5.74 16.15 3.52
N LEU A 174 4.63 16.87 3.66
CA LEU A 174 3.36 16.50 3.07
C LEU A 174 3.27 17.18 1.71
N GLU A 175 3.28 16.38 0.66
CA GLU A 175 3.25 16.80 -0.73
C GLU A 175 1.86 16.47 -1.29
N VAL A 176 1.12 17.48 -1.73
CA VAL A 176 -0.18 17.32 -2.37
C VAL A 176 0.01 17.46 -3.87
N GLY A 177 -0.21 16.38 -4.60
CA GLY A 177 -0.16 16.33 -6.05
C GLY A 177 -1.54 16.44 -6.69
N VAL A 178 -1.62 16.23 -7.99
CA VAL A 178 -2.89 16.24 -8.76
C VAL A 178 -3.75 14.99 -8.51
N ASP A 179 -3.14 13.85 -8.20
CA ASP A 179 -3.78 12.54 -8.13
C ASP A 179 -3.60 11.83 -6.77
N ARG A 180 -2.71 12.35 -5.92
CA ARG A 180 -2.34 11.72 -4.65
C ARG A 180 -1.77 12.70 -3.64
N VAL A 181 -1.74 12.28 -2.38
CA VAL A 181 -0.95 12.87 -1.29
C VAL A 181 0.22 11.96 -0.97
N VAL A 182 1.41 12.53 -0.81
CA VAL A 182 2.61 11.82 -0.37
C VAL A 182 3.09 12.43 0.94
N TYR A 183 3.18 11.62 1.99
CA TYR A 183 3.97 11.96 3.16
C TYR A 183 5.36 11.34 3.03
N ARG A 184 6.37 12.19 2.85
CA ARG A 184 7.77 11.78 2.69
C ARG A 184 8.54 12.03 3.97
N THR A 185 9.21 11.00 4.47
CA THR A 185 10.08 11.08 5.64
C THR A 185 11.24 10.09 5.53
N ALA A 186 12.38 10.45 6.12
CA ALA A 186 13.52 9.56 6.29
C ALA A 186 13.27 8.48 7.36
N ALA A 187 12.24 8.66 8.21
CA ALA A 187 11.90 7.68 9.23
C ALA A 187 11.47 6.34 8.59
N ARG A 188 12.13 5.26 9.03
CA ARG A 188 11.98 3.91 8.45
C ARG A 188 10.51 3.48 8.42
N ASN A 189 10.03 3.08 7.23
CA ASN A 189 8.67 2.58 6.99
C ASN A 189 7.52 3.57 7.36
N GLN A 190 7.83 4.84 7.58
CA GLN A 190 6.84 5.85 7.96
C GLN A 190 6.32 6.70 6.80
N SER A 191 7.01 6.69 5.65
CA SER A 191 6.50 7.31 4.43
C SER A 191 5.16 6.72 3.98
N ARG A 192 4.32 7.51 3.34
CA ARG A 192 2.99 7.10 2.85
C ARG A 192 2.69 7.74 1.51
N THR A 193 1.93 7.02 0.70
CA THR A 193 1.25 7.58 -0.48
C THR A 193 -0.22 7.20 -0.40
N TRP A 194 -1.09 8.15 -0.65
CA TRP A 194 -2.54 7.95 -0.70
C TRP A 194 -3.08 8.54 -1.99
N ARG A 195 -3.74 7.71 -2.80
CA ARG A 195 -4.60 8.21 -3.87
C ARG A 195 -5.85 8.84 -3.27
N TRP A 196 -6.61 9.60 -4.06
CA TRP A 196 -7.83 10.22 -3.56
C TRP A 196 -8.83 9.19 -3.04
N GLU A 197 -8.94 8.03 -3.70
CA GLU A 197 -9.78 6.91 -3.26
C GLU A 197 -9.31 6.23 -1.97
N ASP A 198 -8.05 6.40 -1.57
CA ASP A 198 -7.51 5.82 -0.32
C ASP A 198 -7.83 6.71 0.91
N ILE A 199 -8.28 7.95 0.68
CA ILE A 199 -8.58 8.95 1.71
C ILE A 199 -10.09 9.00 1.90
N GLU A 200 -10.55 8.72 3.12
CA GLU A 200 -11.95 8.82 3.52
C GLU A 200 -12.35 10.27 3.81
N ASN A 201 -11.51 11.03 4.51
CA ASN A 201 -11.81 12.41 4.87
C ASN A 201 -10.53 13.23 5.10
N VAL A 202 -10.67 14.55 4.97
CA VAL A 202 -9.68 15.53 5.39
C VAL A 202 -10.34 16.54 6.33
N SER A 203 -9.70 16.82 7.46
CA SER A 203 -10.16 17.82 8.42
C SER A 203 -9.02 18.64 8.98
N SER A 204 -9.35 19.81 9.52
CA SER A 204 -8.41 20.69 10.21
C SER A 204 -9.04 21.21 11.49
N SER A 205 -8.31 21.14 12.60
CA SER A 205 -8.68 21.74 13.89
C SER A 205 -8.07 23.14 14.09
N GLY A 206 -7.37 23.65 13.08
CA GLY A 206 -6.72 24.96 13.10
C GLY A 206 -5.61 25.07 12.04
N PRO A 207 -5.09 26.28 11.80
CA PRO A 207 -4.15 26.56 10.70
C PRO A 207 -2.84 25.75 10.73
N PHE A 208 -2.50 25.13 11.86
CA PHE A 208 -1.29 24.32 12.02
C PHE A 208 -1.57 22.83 12.25
N GLN A 209 -2.80 22.39 12.01
CA GLN A 209 -3.23 21.01 12.21
C GLN A 209 -3.99 20.52 10.97
N LEU A 210 -3.64 19.33 10.51
CA LEU A 210 -4.34 18.63 9.43
C LEU A 210 -4.46 17.16 9.80
N THR A 211 -5.65 16.59 9.62
CA THR A 211 -5.90 15.17 9.81
C THR A 211 -6.36 14.56 8.50
N LEU A 212 -5.69 13.50 8.07
CA LEU A 212 -6.16 12.63 6.99
C LEU A 212 -6.75 11.36 7.60
N THR A 213 -8.02 11.07 7.30
CA THR A 213 -8.66 9.78 7.60
C THR A 213 -8.59 8.92 6.36
N THR A 214 -8.14 7.67 6.51
CA THR A 214 -7.84 6.76 5.39
C THR A 214 -8.45 5.39 5.64
N PHE A 215 -8.60 4.60 4.58
CA PHE A 215 -9.07 3.21 4.65
C PHE A 215 -8.01 2.20 5.13
N GLU A 216 -6.83 2.67 5.55
CA GLU A 216 -5.86 1.81 6.23
C GLU A 216 -6.45 1.31 7.55
N ARG A 217 -6.45 -0.01 7.77
CA ARG A 217 -6.89 -0.66 8.99
C ARG A 217 -6.01 -0.25 10.16
N ALA A 218 -6.64 0.23 11.23
CA ALA A 218 -5.98 0.43 12.50
C ALA A 218 -6.57 -0.49 13.57
N LYS A 219 -5.73 -1.38 14.13
CA LYS A 219 -6.12 -2.41 15.12
C LYS A 219 -6.81 -1.88 16.38
N SER A 220 -6.76 -0.56 16.62
CA SER A 220 -7.30 0.10 17.81
C SER A 220 -8.44 1.08 17.51
N HIS A 221 -8.94 1.16 16.27
CA HIS A 221 -9.94 2.16 15.89
C HIS A 221 -11.20 1.49 15.34
N TYR A 222 -12.35 2.01 15.78
CA TYR A 222 -13.66 1.58 15.31
C TYR A 222 -13.82 1.93 13.81
N GLY A 223 -14.43 1.04 13.03
CA GLY A 223 -14.70 1.26 11.60
C GLY A 223 -13.54 1.00 10.63
N ASN A 224 -12.42 0.43 11.09
CA ASN A 224 -11.26 0.06 10.24
C ASN A 224 -10.60 1.23 9.49
N LEU A 225 -10.79 2.47 9.97
CA LEU A 225 -10.11 3.65 9.42
C LEU A 225 -8.87 3.99 10.25
N LYS A 226 -7.92 4.68 9.62
CA LYS A 226 -6.73 5.20 10.28
C LYS A 226 -6.60 6.70 10.07
N TRP A 227 -6.38 7.39 11.17
CA TRP A 227 -6.09 8.82 11.21
C TRP A 227 -4.58 9.06 11.17
N PHE A 228 -4.18 9.98 10.30
CA PHE A 228 -2.83 10.55 10.22
C PHE A 228 -2.92 12.01 10.64
N ASN A 229 -2.46 12.30 11.85
CA ASN A 229 -2.51 13.65 12.43
C ASN A 229 -1.18 14.37 12.18
N PHE A 230 -1.22 15.46 11.45
CA PHE A 230 -0.06 16.25 11.09
C PHE A 230 -0.06 17.58 11.85
N GLN A 231 1.03 17.84 12.57
CA GLN A 231 1.38 19.19 13.01
C GLN A 231 2.12 19.88 11.87
N LEU A 232 1.58 20.99 11.38
CA LEU A 232 2.15 21.73 10.26
C LEU A 232 3.18 22.74 10.77
N LYS A 233 4.35 22.81 10.14
CA LYS A 233 5.40 23.79 10.50
C LYS A 233 5.18 25.16 9.84
N ARG A 234 4.19 25.25 8.94
CA ARG A 234 3.70 26.49 8.32
C ARG A 234 2.17 26.48 8.34
N LYS A 235 1.57 27.68 8.35
CA LYS A 235 0.12 27.82 8.29
C LYS A 235 -0.41 27.23 6.99
N LEU A 236 -1.40 26.34 7.11
CA LEU A 236 -2.24 25.92 6.00
C LEU A 236 -3.15 27.08 5.65
N ASP A 237 -2.96 27.65 4.46
CA ASP A 237 -3.86 28.68 3.99
C ASP A 237 -5.21 28.09 3.54
N GLU A 238 -6.23 28.93 3.53
CA GLU A 238 -7.60 28.50 3.21
C GLU A 238 -7.73 27.99 1.78
N ARG A 239 -6.94 28.53 0.83
CA ARG A 239 -6.96 28.09 -0.57
C ARG A 239 -6.40 26.67 -0.69
N GLN A 240 -5.30 26.37 0.00
CA GLN A 240 -4.69 25.05 0.07
C GLN A 240 -5.65 24.03 0.70
N TYR A 241 -6.26 24.36 1.85
CA TYR A 241 -7.23 23.48 2.49
C TYR A 241 -8.44 23.20 1.59
N ASN A 242 -9.04 24.25 1.02
CA ASN A 242 -10.20 24.11 0.13
C ASN A 242 -9.85 23.33 -1.14
N GLN A 243 -8.63 23.47 -1.68
CA GLN A 243 -8.17 22.67 -2.81
C GLN A 243 -8.07 21.18 -2.44
N LEU A 244 -7.43 20.85 -1.31
CA LEU A 244 -7.31 19.46 -0.83
C LEU A 244 -8.68 18.85 -0.55
N TRP A 245 -9.56 19.59 0.11
CA TRP A 245 -10.93 19.14 0.39
C TRP A 245 -11.69 18.82 -0.90
N ARG A 246 -11.60 19.68 -1.92
CA ARG A 246 -12.23 19.41 -3.22
C ARG A 246 -11.66 18.16 -3.89
N LEU A 247 -10.34 17.99 -3.90
CA LEU A 247 -9.70 16.81 -4.51
C LEU A 247 -10.16 15.50 -3.85
N VAL A 248 -10.20 15.47 -2.50
CA VAL A 248 -10.64 14.29 -1.74
C VAL A 248 -12.13 13.98 -1.93
N ASN A 249 -12.97 14.99 -2.13
CA ASN A 249 -14.42 14.82 -2.22
C ASN A 249 -14.96 14.81 -3.66
N GLN A 250 -14.13 15.09 -4.67
CA GLN A 250 -14.57 15.23 -6.06
C GLN A 250 -15.34 13.99 -6.54
N ASN A 251 -14.80 12.80 -6.24
CA ASN A 251 -15.35 11.52 -6.67
C ASN A 251 -16.40 10.94 -5.69
N LYS A 252 -16.73 11.67 -4.61
CA LYS A 252 -17.68 11.26 -3.56
C LYS A 252 -19.05 11.91 -3.70
N GLY A 253 -19.41 12.35 -4.90
CA GLY A 253 -20.69 12.98 -5.20
C GLY A 253 -20.66 14.50 -5.39
N LEU A 254 -19.47 15.13 -5.50
CA LEU A 254 -19.39 16.53 -5.96
C LEU A 254 -19.61 16.68 -7.47
N GLU A 255 -19.66 15.58 -8.23
CA GLU A 255 -20.09 15.60 -9.65
C GLU A 255 -21.53 16.11 -9.78
N PHE A 256 -22.43 15.74 -8.85
CA PHE A 256 -23.81 16.22 -8.83
C PHE A 256 -23.90 17.74 -8.65
N LEU A 257 -22.98 18.38 -7.92
CA LEU A 257 -23.00 19.84 -7.75
C LEU A 257 -22.54 20.60 -9.01
N ARG A 258 -21.72 19.98 -9.88
CA ARG A 258 -21.35 20.59 -11.16
C ARG A 258 -22.51 20.57 -12.15
N GLU A 259 -23.31 19.52 -12.18
CA GLU A 259 -24.52 19.45 -13.03
C GLU A 259 -25.53 20.55 -12.67
N TYR A 260 -25.77 20.81 -11.38
CA TYR A 260 -26.67 21.90 -10.96
C TYR A 260 -26.14 23.31 -11.27
N GLN A 261 -24.81 23.52 -11.25
CA GLN A 261 -24.22 24.81 -11.62
C GLN A 261 -24.25 25.07 -13.13
N VAL A 262 -24.22 24.03 -13.97
CA VAL A 262 -24.37 24.15 -15.42
C VAL A 262 -25.84 24.31 -15.83
N SER A 263 -26.78 23.71 -15.08
CA SER A 263 -28.22 23.89 -15.30
C SER A 263 -28.81 25.14 -14.61
N GLY A 264 -27.99 25.89 -13.88
CA GLY A 264 -28.40 27.02 -13.03
C GLY A 264 -28.54 28.38 -13.74
N ASN A 265 -28.71 28.41 -15.06
CA ASN A 265 -29.24 29.62 -15.73
C ASN A 265 -30.75 29.65 -15.46
N ALA A 266 -31.13 30.23 -14.32
CA ALA A 266 -32.52 30.49 -13.99
C ALA A 266 -33.19 31.34 -15.09
N PRO A 267 -34.42 31.01 -15.53
CA PRO A 267 -35.18 31.96 -16.32
C PRO A 267 -35.53 33.16 -15.45
N ALA A 268 -35.23 34.34 -15.98
CA ALA A 268 -35.57 35.61 -15.37
C ALA A 268 -37.06 35.68 -15.03
N THR A 269 -37.36 36.14 -13.83
CA THR A 269 -38.66 36.69 -13.45
C THR A 269 -38.99 37.86 -14.37
N SER A 270 -40.04 37.75 -15.18
CA SER A 270 -40.73 38.91 -15.75
C SER A 270 -42.21 38.60 -15.92
N ASP A 271 -43.02 39.27 -15.10
CA ASP A 271 -44.31 39.89 -15.42
C ASP A 271 -45.37 39.09 -16.19
N ILE A 272 -46.40 38.63 -15.48
CA ILE A 272 -47.79 38.70 -15.99
C ILE A 272 -48.73 39.02 -14.80
N ASN A 273 -48.81 40.30 -14.45
CA ASN A 273 -50.05 40.89 -13.96
C ASN A 273 -50.63 41.69 -15.13
N LYS A 274 -51.62 41.12 -15.84
CA LYS A 274 -52.60 41.90 -16.60
C LYS A 274 -53.82 41.06 -16.96
N GLU A 275 -54.97 41.65 -16.65
CA GLU A 275 -56.30 41.42 -17.25
C GLU A 275 -57.02 40.12 -16.92
N LYS A 276 -57.87 40.20 -15.88
CA LYS A 276 -59.25 39.71 -15.97
C LYS A 276 -60.21 40.75 -15.39
N GLU A 277 -60.51 41.74 -16.21
CA GLU A 277 -61.82 42.39 -16.24
C GLU A 277 -62.56 41.89 -17.50
N GLU A 278 -63.88 41.77 -17.36
CA GLU A 278 -64.91 41.58 -18.39
C GLU A 278 -65.31 40.16 -18.86
N LYS A 279 -66.58 39.88 -18.50
CA LYS A 279 -67.62 39.00 -19.06
C LYS A 279 -67.65 37.53 -18.68
#